data_AF-A0A2V9BNX2-F1
#
_entry.id   AF-A0A2V9BNX2-F1
#
_cell.length_a   1.000
_cell.length_b   1.000
_cell.length_c   1.000
_cell.angle_alpha   90.00
_cell.angle_beta   90.00
_cell.angle_gamma   90.00
#
_symmetry.space_group_name_H-M   'P 1'
#
loop_
_entity.id
_entity.type
_entity.pdbx_description
1 polymer ?
#
loop_
_entity_poly.entity_id
_entity_poly.type
_entity_poly.pdbx_seq_one_letter_code
_entity_poly.pdbx_strand_id
1 'polypeptide(L)'
;MTPATATEKKSVSLVNISTEKWPPRHRTYFGSLEVRSPEPGEPYAITPIRSCKGVMDLGDKRIHEIFISAQEIAEDLARELNGDSGEGSFHGVFVAAGPQPTDAELAGARRQLEEFQRRLVAAADLEWERTKNPMFITDLERRAARQLGVEKPWLYDPKPMAECPVCAEKIKHGVAVCRSCGAILDREKAAQYGLTPKRTRRERGDASAETEVAGKPANETGEQVQGVGKQPAPENTDLK
;
A
#
# COMPACT_ATOMS: atom_id res chain seq x y z
N MET A 1 24.24 -38.49 -33.34
CA MET A 1 24.37 -37.23 -32.57
C MET A 1 23.53 -37.39 -31.32
N THR A 2 24.18 -37.72 -30.21
CA THR A 2 23.52 -37.91 -28.90
C THR A 2 23.13 -36.52 -28.40
N PRO A 3 21.85 -36.24 -28.09
CA PRO A 3 21.49 -34.96 -27.50
C PRO A 3 22.19 -34.85 -26.15
N ALA A 4 22.94 -33.77 -25.97
CA ALA A 4 23.54 -33.43 -24.69
C ALA A 4 22.43 -33.42 -23.65
N THR A 5 22.50 -34.34 -22.70
CA THR A 5 21.57 -34.45 -21.59
C THR A 5 21.78 -33.20 -20.74
N ALA A 6 20.99 -32.16 -20.98
CA ALA A 6 20.96 -30.97 -20.16
C ALA A 6 20.73 -31.46 -18.73
N THR A 7 21.66 -31.16 -17.83
CA THR A 7 21.54 -31.50 -16.43
C THR A 7 20.31 -30.76 -15.89
N GLU A 8 19.17 -31.46 -15.81
CA GLU A 8 17.90 -30.88 -15.39
C GLU A 8 18.06 -30.29 -13.99
N LYS A 9 17.92 -28.97 -13.90
CA LYS A 9 17.95 -28.28 -12.61
C LYS A 9 16.71 -28.69 -11.83
N LYS A 10 16.91 -29.41 -10.72
CA LYS A 10 15.84 -29.83 -9.80
C LYS A 10 15.04 -28.67 -9.22
N SER A 11 15.65 -27.48 -9.18
CA SER A 11 15.00 -26.26 -8.75
C SER A 11 15.48 -25.05 -9.55
N VAL A 12 14.57 -24.11 -9.77
CA VAL A 12 14.82 -22.84 -10.46
C VAL A 12 14.28 -21.69 -9.59
N SER A 13 14.90 -20.53 -9.69
CA SER A 13 14.52 -19.35 -8.91
C SER A 13 13.60 -18.44 -9.73
N LEU A 14 12.34 -18.32 -9.31
CA LEU A 14 11.42 -17.31 -9.81
C LEU A 14 11.63 -16.01 -9.02
N VAL A 15 11.86 -14.90 -9.71
CA VAL A 15 12.20 -13.62 -9.10
C VAL A 15 11.08 -12.62 -9.35
N ASN A 16 10.66 -11.93 -8.29
CA ASN A 16 9.69 -10.84 -8.35
C ASN A 16 10.35 -9.54 -7.88
N ILE A 17 10.35 -8.52 -8.75
CA ILE A 17 10.86 -7.17 -8.43
C ILE A 17 9.75 -6.16 -8.11
N SER A 18 8.48 -6.55 -8.25
CA SER A 18 7.34 -5.68 -7.96
C SER A 18 6.85 -5.90 -6.53
N THR A 19 6.33 -4.84 -5.90
CA THR A 19 5.68 -4.92 -4.58
C THR A 19 4.25 -5.49 -4.66
N GLU A 20 3.85 -6.02 -5.80
CA GLU A 20 2.50 -6.54 -6.03
C GLU A 20 2.34 -7.91 -5.40
N LYS A 21 1.33 -8.04 -4.54
CA LYS A 21 0.96 -9.31 -3.92
C LYS A 21 0.04 -10.07 -4.84
N TRP A 22 0.46 -11.27 -5.22
CA TRP A 22 -0.29 -12.15 -6.09
C TRP A 22 -1.15 -13.13 -5.28
N PRO A 23 -2.39 -13.42 -5.71
CA PRO A 23 -3.14 -14.51 -5.13
C PRO A 23 -2.39 -15.84 -5.36
N PRO A 24 -2.52 -16.83 -4.46
CA PRO A 24 -1.94 -18.14 -4.67
C PRO A 24 -2.41 -18.75 -5.98
N ARG A 25 -1.47 -19.28 -6.77
CA ARG A 25 -1.77 -19.91 -8.06
C ARG A 25 -2.00 -21.39 -7.86
N HIS A 26 -3.20 -21.83 -8.24
CA HIS A 26 -3.60 -23.23 -8.14
C HIS A 26 -3.31 -23.97 -9.45
N ARG A 27 -2.58 -25.09 -9.34
CA ARG A 27 -2.32 -26.02 -10.44
C ARG A 27 -2.57 -27.45 -10.01
N THR A 28 -2.96 -28.27 -10.98
CA THR A 28 -3.30 -29.68 -10.77
C THR A 28 -2.12 -30.52 -10.25
N TYR A 29 -0.88 -30.11 -10.51
CA TYR A 29 0.32 -30.93 -10.29
C TYR A 29 1.23 -30.48 -9.12
N PHE A 30 1.08 -29.26 -8.60
CA PHE A 30 1.78 -28.83 -7.37
C PHE A 30 0.86 -28.19 -6.31
N GLY A 31 -0.45 -28.16 -6.54
CA GLY A 31 -1.41 -27.57 -5.61
C GLY A 31 -1.40 -26.04 -5.65
N SER A 32 -1.33 -25.41 -4.48
CA SER A 32 -1.30 -23.95 -4.34
C SER A 32 0.13 -23.45 -4.16
N LEU A 33 0.56 -22.53 -5.02
CA LEU A 33 1.86 -21.87 -4.90
C LEU A 33 1.68 -20.37 -4.70
N GLU A 34 2.28 -19.86 -3.63
CA GLU A 34 2.39 -18.42 -3.38
C GLU A 34 3.71 -17.88 -3.93
N VAL A 35 3.61 -16.86 -4.78
CA VAL A 35 4.77 -16.16 -5.34
C VAL A 35 5.15 -15.05 -4.39
N ARG A 36 6.36 -15.13 -3.84
CA ARG A 36 6.86 -14.14 -2.87
C ARG A 36 6.99 -12.77 -3.52
N SER A 37 6.66 -11.75 -2.74
CA SER A 37 6.86 -10.35 -3.08
C SER A 37 7.96 -9.77 -2.17
N PRO A 38 8.80 -8.85 -2.66
CA PRO A 38 9.80 -8.17 -1.84
C PRO A 38 9.15 -7.46 -0.67
N GLU A 39 9.72 -7.62 0.52
CA GLU A 39 9.34 -6.84 1.70
C GLU A 39 9.75 -5.37 1.53
N PRO A 40 9.16 -4.42 2.28
CA PRO A 40 9.52 -3.01 2.20
C PRO A 40 11.02 -2.80 2.42
N GLY A 41 11.73 -2.38 1.37
CA GLY A 41 13.18 -2.15 1.38
C GLY A 41 14.02 -3.25 0.71
N GLU A 42 13.44 -4.39 0.37
CA GLU A 42 14.12 -5.43 -0.40
C GLU A 42 14.05 -5.16 -1.91
N PRO A 43 15.15 -5.39 -2.65
CA PRO A 43 15.19 -5.09 -4.09
C PRO A 43 14.44 -6.10 -4.96
N TYR A 44 14.22 -7.32 -4.45
CA TYR A 44 13.55 -8.43 -5.12
C TYR A 44 13.22 -9.55 -4.11
N ALA A 45 12.26 -10.41 -4.44
CA ALA A 45 12.00 -11.66 -3.74
C ALA A 45 12.25 -12.87 -4.64
N ILE A 46 12.72 -13.97 -4.03
CA ILE A 46 12.96 -15.24 -4.72
C ILE A 46 11.97 -16.30 -4.24
N THR A 47 11.30 -16.95 -5.17
CA THR A 47 10.46 -18.13 -4.94
C THR A 47 11.11 -19.35 -5.59
N PRO A 48 11.58 -20.35 -4.81
CA PRO A 48 12.17 -21.55 -5.37
C PRO A 48 11.08 -22.47 -5.96
N ILE A 49 11.16 -22.72 -7.26
CA ILE A 49 10.28 -23.64 -7.98
C ILE A 49 10.97 -24.99 -8.12
N ARG A 50 10.23 -26.07 -7.91
CA ARG A 50 10.73 -27.45 -8.03
C ARG A 50 10.03 -28.15 -9.17
N SER A 51 10.73 -29.08 -9.82
CA SER A 51 10.12 -29.98 -10.81
C SER A 51 9.07 -30.86 -10.13
N CYS A 52 8.00 -31.18 -10.84
CA CYS A 52 6.95 -32.05 -10.33
C CYS A 52 6.49 -33.05 -11.40
N LYS A 53 5.86 -34.13 -10.94
CA LYS A 53 5.15 -35.06 -11.81
C LYS A 53 3.68 -34.66 -11.85
N GLY A 54 3.18 -34.35 -13.04
CA GLY A 54 1.76 -34.20 -13.31
C GLY A 54 1.13 -35.53 -13.69
N VAL A 55 -0.18 -35.61 -13.51
CA VAL A 55 -1.00 -36.74 -13.96
C VAL A 55 -1.96 -36.21 -15.01
N MET A 56 -1.96 -36.84 -16.19
CA MET A 56 -2.92 -36.59 -17.26
C MET A 56 -3.80 -37.83 -17.43
N ASP A 57 -5.11 -37.65 -17.31
CA ASP A 57 -6.11 -38.67 -17.63
C ASP A 57 -6.59 -38.44 -19.06
N LEU A 58 -6.35 -39.42 -19.95
CA LEU A 58 -6.74 -39.35 -21.36
C LEU A 58 -8.17 -39.84 -21.62
N GLY A 59 -8.96 -40.09 -20.57
CA GLY A 59 -10.38 -40.48 -20.69
C GLY A 59 -10.60 -41.96 -21.03
N ASP A 60 -9.53 -42.75 -21.13
CA ASP A 60 -9.54 -44.20 -21.30
C ASP A 60 -9.20 -44.97 -20.01
N LYS A 61 -9.28 -44.29 -18.85
CA LYS A 61 -8.84 -44.76 -17.52
C LYS A 61 -7.33 -45.03 -17.42
N ARG A 62 -6.53 -44.59 -18.39
CA ARG A 62 -5.07 -44.65 -18.28
C ARG A 62 -4.53 -43.33 -17.75
N ILE A 63 -3.79 -43.43 -16.66
CA ILE A 63 -3.06 -42.33 -16.05
C ILE A 63 -1.69 -42.26 -16.73
N HIS A 64 -1.42 -41.14 -17.39
CA HIS A 64 -0.09 -40.83 -17.89
C HIS A 64 0.62 -39.87 -16.93
N GLU A 65 1.76 -40.31 -16.40
CA GLU A 65 2.67 -39.45 -15.64
C GLU A 65 3.46 -38.58 -16.61
N ILE A 66 3.35 -37.26 -16.44
CA ILE A 66 4.12 -36.29 -17.22
C ILE A 66 5.10 -35.63 -16.27
N PHE A 67 6.37 -35.67 -16.63
CA PHE A 67 7.38 -34.90 -15.93
C PHE A 67 7.38 -33.47 -16.43
N ILE A 68 7.25 -32.51 -15.52
CA ILE A 68 7.33 -31.08 -15.83
C ILE A 68 8.56 -30.54 -15.10
N SER A 69 9.48 -29.96 -15.87
CA SER A 69 10.72 -29.42 -15.33
C SER A 69 10.46 -28.18 -14.48
N ALA A 70 11.35 -27.91 -13.52
CA ALA A 70 11.26 -26.71 -12.69
C ALA A 70 11.29 -25.42 -13.55
N GLN A 71 11.99 -25.48 -14.69
CA GLN A 71 12.10 -24.36 -15.62
C GLN A 71 10.79 -24.09 -16.35
N GLU A 72 10.14 -25.12 -16.91
CA GLU A 72 8.84 -24.96 -17.58
C GLU A 72 7.78 -24.40 -16.62
N ILE A 73 7.75 -24.89 -15.38
CA ILE A 73 6.84 -24.38 -14.35
C ILE A 73 7.11 -22.91 -14.06
N ALA A 74 8.37 -22.54 -13.87
CA ALA A 74 8.74 -21.16 -13.56
C ALA A 74 8.44 -20.20 -14.73
N GLU A 75 8.69 -20.63 -15.96
CA GLU A 75 8.40 -19.86 -17.18
C GLU A 75 6.90 -19.71 -17.43
N ASP A 76 6.11 -20.76 -17.19
CA ASP A 76 4.65 -20.71 -17.28
C ASP A 76 4.07 -19.74 -16.24
N LEU A 77 4.53 -19.82 -14.99
CA LEU A 77 4.13 -18.89 -13.93
C LEU A 77 4.53 -17.44 -14.26
N ALA A 78 5.76 -17.21 -14.73
CA ALA A 78 6.19 -15.88 -15.12
C ALA A 78 5.34 -15.33 -16.26
N ARG A 79 4.97 -16.16 -17.24
CA ARG A 79 4.10 -15.75 -18.35
C ARG A 79 2.68 -15.42 -17.89
N GLU A 80 2.10 -16.25 -17.04
CA GLU A 80 0.76 -16.02 -16.49
C GLU A 80 0.71 -14.72 -15.68
N LEU A 81 1.64 -14.55 -14.73
CA LEU A 81 1.66 -13.38 -13.84
C LEU A 81 1.91 -12.09 -14.62
N ASN A 82 2.82 -12.14 -15.60
CA ASN A 82 3.04 -10.98 -16.45
C ASN A 82 1.89 -10.73 -17.41
N GLY A 83 1.11 -11.74 -17.81
CA GLY A 83 -0.01 -11.63 -18.74
C GLY A 83 -1.36 -11.28 -18.09
N ASP A 84 -1.44 -11.19 -16.76
CA ASP A 84 -2.68 -10.93 -16.00
C ASP A 84 -3.36 -9.60 -16.43
N SER A 85 -2.56 -8.62 -16.89
CA SER A 85 -3.05 -7.32 -17.41
C SER A 85 -3.15 -7.23 -18.93
N GLY A 86 -2.99 -8.34 -19.67
CA GLY A 86 -3.17 -8.41 -21.12
C GLY A 86 -1.91 -8.70 -21.92
N GLU A 87 -1.99 -8.50 -23.23
CA GLU A 87 -0.88 -8.81 -24.13
C GLU A 87 0.26 -7.78 -24.00
N GLY A 88 1.49 -8.27 -23.82
CA GLY A 88 2.68 -7.44 -23.68
C GLY A 88 2.78 -6.70 -22.34
N SER A 89 2.02 -7.10 -21.32
CA SER A 89 2.22 -6.64 -19.95
C SER A 89 3.42 -7.31 -19.29
N PHE A 90 4.02 -6.60 -18.34
CA PHE A 90 5.17 -7.09 -17.58
C PHE A 90 5.11 -6.53 -16.17
N HIS A 91 4.82 -7.39 -15.21
CA HIS A 91 4.68 -7.03 -13.80
C HIS A 91 5.96 -7.26 -13.00
N GLY A 92 7.11 -7.45 -13.65
CA GLY A 92 8.38 -7.62 -12.94
C GLY A 92 8.61 -9.02 -12.38
N VAL A 93 7.97 -10.04 -12.95
CA VAL A 93 8.26 -11.44 -12.60
C VAL A 93 9.11 -12.08 -13.70
N PHE A 94 10.24 -12.69 -13.35
CA PHE A 94 11.10 -13.36 -14.31
C PHE A 94 11.82 -14.58 -13.71
N VAL A 95 12.37 -15.42 -14.57
CA VAL A 95 13.12 -16.62 -14.17
C VAL A 95 14.62 -16.29 -14.19
N ALA A 96 15.31 -16.47 -13.06
CA ALA A 96 16.75 -16.27 -13.00
C ALA A 96 17.51 -17.47 -13.60
N ALA A 97 18.63 -17.20 -14.29
CA ALA A 97 19.48 -18.27 -14.80
C ALA A 97 20.15 -19.09 -13.68
N GLY A 98 20.39 -18.46 -12.52
CA GLY A 98 21.02 -19.06 -11.35
C GLY A 98 20.10 -19.16 -10.13
N PRO A 99 20.62 -19.66 -9.00
CA PRO A 99 19.89 -19.67 -7.72
C PRO A 99 19.60 -18.25 -7.21
N GLN A 100 20.44 -17.27 -7.59
CA GLN A 100 20.24 -15.84 -7.35
C GLN A 100 20.26 -15.10 -8.69
N PRO A 101 19.47 -14.02 -8.84
CA PRO A 101 19.52 -13.17 -10.01
C PRO A 101 20.83 -12.38 -10.04
N THR A 102 21.33 -12.15 -11.24
CA THR A 102 22.44 -11.24 -11.50
C THR A 102 21.95 -9.79 -11.56
N ASP A 103 22.85 -8.85 -11.30
CA ASP A 103 22.53 -7.41 -11.42
C ASP A 103 22.09 -7.04 -12.84
N ALA A 104 22.63 -7.71 -13.86
CA ALA A 104 22.26 -7.51 -15.25
C ALA A 104 20.80 -7.95 -15.52
N GLU A 105 20.40 -9.11 -14.99
CA GLU A 105 19.01 -9.59 -15.08
C GLU A 105 18.04 -8.65 -14.36
N LEU A 106 18.41 -8.20 -13.15
CA LEU A 106 17.60 -7.25 -12.38
C LEU A 106 17.46 -5.91 -13.11
N ALA A 107 18.55 -5.38 -13.68
CA ALA A 107 18.51 -4.16 -14.45
C ALA A 107 17.65 -4.31 -15.72
N GLY A 108 17.76 -5.44 -16.41
CA GLY A 108 16.93 -5.76 -17.58
C GLY A 108 15.44 -5.82 -17.23
N ALA A 109 15.09 -6.56 -16.18
CA ALA A 109 13.71 -6.66 -15.70
C ALA A 109 13.16 -5.29 -15.27
N ARG A 110 13.94 -4.48 -14.55
CA ARG A 110 13.53 -3.12 -14.15
C ARG A 110 13.24 -2.22 -15.36
N ARG A 111 14.06 -2.29 -16.41
CA ARG A 111 13.82 -1.53 -17.65
C ARG A 111 12.51 -1.94 -18.32
N GLN A 112 12.24 -3.25 -18.42
CA GLN A 112 10.99 -3.76 -19.01
C GLN A 112 9.77 -3.34 -18.19
N LEU A 113 9.87 -3.38 -16.86
CA LEU A 113 8.81 -2.92 -15.96
C LEU A 113 8.56 -1.42 -16.12
N GLU A 114 9.61 -0.62 -16.16
CA GLU A 114 9.53 0.82 -16.36
C GLU A 114 8.90 1.17 -17.73
N GLU A 115 9.29 0.47 -18.79
CA GLU A 115 8.72 0.65 -20.13
C GLU A 115 7.22 0.30 -20.15
N PHE A 116 6.82 -0.79 -19.50
CA PHE A 116 5.42 -1.14 -19.35
C PHE A 116 4.64 -0.08 -18.56
N GLN A 117 5.16 0.38 -17.43
CA GLN A 117 4.55 1.45 -16.63
C GLN A 117 4.41 2.75 -17.43
N ARG A 118 5.42 3.11 -18.23
CA ARG A 118 5.36 4.30 -19.11
C ARG A 118 4.25 4.18 -20.14
N ARG A 119 4.05 2.99 -20.73
CA ARG A 119 2.93 2.73 -21.65
C ARG A 119 1.57 2.89 -20.98
N LEU A 120 1.41 2.38 -19.74
CA LEU A 120 0.19 2.56 -18.95
C LEU A 120 -0.11 4.04 -18.67
N VAL A 121 0.89 4.80 -18.23
CA VAL A 121 0.73 6.23 -17.95
C VAL A 121 0.35 7.00 -19.23
N ALA A 122 0.95 6.66 -20.37
CA ALA A 122 0.61 7.28 -21.65
C ALA A 122 -0.84 6.96 -22.09
N ALA A 123 -1.30 5.72 -21.86
CA ALA A 123 -2.69 5.33 -22.12
C ALA A 123 -3.67 6.11 -21.24
N ALA A 124 -3.36 6.24 -19.94
CA ALA A 124 -4.15 7.02 -18.99
C ALA A 124 -4.19 8.52 -19.34
N ASP A 125 -3.07 9.09 -19.80
CA ASP A 125 -3.01 10.47 -20.26
C ASP A 125 -3.95 10.70 -21.46
N LEU A 126 -3.95 9.79 -22.44
CA LEU A 126 -4.84 9.85 -23.60
C LEU A 126 -6.32 9.79 -23.18
N GLU A 127 -6.65 8.89 -22.26
CA GLU A 127 -8.01 8.75 -21.76
C GLU A 127 -8.46 9.97 -20.94
N TRP A 128 -7.54 10.58 -20.18
CA TRP A 128 -7.76 11.84 -19.48
C TRP A 128 -8.00 13.01 -20.44
N GLU A 129 -7.25 13.08 -21.54
CA GLU A 129 -7.47 14.11 -22.56
C GLU A 129 -8.85 14.01 -23.19
N ARG A 130 -9.32 12.78 -23.42
CA ARG A 130 -10.63 12.50 -24.04
C ARG A 130 -11.81 12.79 -23.12
N THR A 131 -11.74 12.38 -21.85
CA THR A 131 -12.91 12.37 -20.96
C THR A 131 -12.82 13.36 -19.80
N LYS A 132 -11.60 13.74 -19.38
CA LYS A 132 -11.33 14.48 -18.13
C LYS A 132 -12.00 13.88 -16.89
N ASN A 133 -12.30 12.57 -16.93
CA ASN A 133 -12.96 11.86 -15.84
C ASN A 133 -12.00 10.82 -15.27
N PRO A 134 -11.61 10.95 -13.98
CA PRO A 134 -10.63 10.05 -13.37
C PRO A 134 -11.17 8.63 -13.20
N MET A 135 -12.49 8.41 -13.34
CA MET A 135 -13.09 7.10 -13.20
C MET A 135 -12.75 6.12 -14.34
N PHE A 136 -12.36 6.62 -15.52
CA PHE A 136 -11.95 5.74 -16.63
C PHE A 136 -10.50 5.27 -16.51
N ILE A 137 -9.75 5.85 -15.59
CA ILE A 137 -8.38 5.47 -15.33
C ILE A 137 -8.38 4.35 -14.30
N THR A 138 -7.65 3.30 -14.59
CA THR A 138 -7.57 2.08 -13.78
C THR A 138 -6.62 2.26 -12.61
N ASP A 139 -6.76 1.40 -11.59
CA ASP A 139 -5.83 1.40 -10.46
C ASP A 139 -4.41 0.98 -10.86
N LEU A 140 -4.29 0.16 -11.91
CA LEU A 140 -3.01 -0.24 -12.47
C LEU A 140 -2.24 0.97 -13.04
N GLU A 141 -2.91 1.82 -13.81
CA GLU A 141 -2.32 3.04 -14.37
C GLU A 141 -1.94 4.05 -13.27
N ARG A 142 -2.80 4.23 -12.26
CA ARG A 142 -2.48 5.05 -11.08
C ARG A 142 -1.26 4.53 -10.34
N ARG A 143 -1.17 3.22 -10.14
CA ARG A 143 -0.03 2.58 -9.48
C ARG A 143 1.26 2.76 -10.29
N ALA A 144 1.20 2.58 -11.61
CA ALA A 144 2.32 2.81 -12.51
C ALA A 144 2.85 4.24 -12.40
N ALA A 145 1.97 5.24 -12.43
CA ALA A 145 2.37 6.64 -12.24
C ALA A 145 3.02 6.91 -10.88
N ARG A 146 2.51 6.31 -9.78
CA ARG A 146 3.14 6.41 -8.45
C ARG A 146 4.52 5.77 -8.42
N GLN A 147 4.69 4.61 -9.05
CA GLN A 147 5.98 3.90 -9.11
C GLN A 147 7.02 4.65 -9.94
N LEU A 148 6.59 5.34 -11.01
CA LEU A 148 7.44 6.23 -11.80
C LEU A 148 7.67 7.61 -11.13
N GLY A 149 6.95 7.93 -10.05
CA GLY A 149 7.04 9.23 -9.36
C GLY A 149 6.49 10.39 -10.19
N VAL A 150 5.55 10.14 -11.11
CA VAL A 150 4.97 11.18 -11.96
C VAL A 150 3.68 11.71 -11.34
N GLU A 151 3.63 13.01 -11.07
CA GLU A 151 2.41 13.68 -10.63
C GLU A 151 1.52 14.01 -11.85
N LYS A 152 0.26 13.57 -11.81
CA LYS A 152 -0.73 13.79 -12.88
C LYS A 152 -2.05 14.28 -12.30
N PRO A 153 -2.82 15.13 -13.02
CA PRO A 153 -4.10 15.66 -12.54
C PRO A 153 -5.14 14.57 -12.24
N TRP A 154 -5.04 13.45 -12.95
CA TRP A 154 -5.92 12.31 -12.80
C TRP A 154 -5.48 11.31 -11.73
N LEU A 155 -4.31 11.51 -11.13
CA LEU A 155 -3.84 10.78 -9.97
C LEU A 155 -4.61 11.29 -8.74
N TYR A 156 -5.91 11.01 -8.73
CA TYR A 156 -6.82 11.44 -7.67
C TYR A 156 -6.45 10.69 -6.39
N ASP A 157 -5.75 11.37 -5.49
CA ASP A 157 -5.60 10.94 -4.10
C ASP A 157 -6.68 11.63 -3.27
N PRO A 158 -7.78 10.93 -2.92
CA PRO A 158 -8.78 11.50 -2.01
C PRO A 158 -8.10 11.75 -0.68
N LYS A 159 -7.78 13.01 -0.39
CA LYS A 159 -7.33 13.41 0.95
C LYS A 159 -8.47 13.05 1.91
N PRO A 160 -8.19 12.31 3.00
CA PRO A 160 -9.21 12.01 3.99
C PRO A 160 -9.87 13.32 4.41
N MET A 161 -11.19 13.31 4.56
CA MET A 161 -11.89 14.45 5.13
C MET A 161 -11.80 14.32 6.65
N ALA A 162 -11.55 15.43 7.35
CA ALA A 162 -11.64 15.42 8.81
C ALA A 162 -13.12 15.41 9.21
N GLU A 163 -13.42 14.99 10.43
CA GLU A 163 -14.75 15.13 11.01
C GLU A 163 -14.80 16.38 11.89
N CYS A 164 -15.90 17.12 11.80
CA CYS A 164 -16.15 18.23 12.71
C CYS A 164 -16.32 17.69 14.13
N PRO A 165 -15.54 18.14 15.13
CA PRO A 165 -15.63 17.65 16.51
C PRO A 165 -16.98 17.98 17.18
N VAL A 166 -17.79 18.87 16.60
CA VAL A 166 -19.06 19.31 17.19
C VAL A 166 -20.27 18.60 16.57
N CYS A 167 -20.29 18.44 15.25
CA CYS A 167 -21.47 17.90 14.54
C CYS A 167 -21.16 16.65 13.71
N ALA A 168 -19.93 16.13 13.76
CA ALA A 168 -19.45 14.97 13.02
C ALA A 168 -19.57 15.06 11.49
N GLU A 169 -19.80 16.26 10.93
CA GLU A 169 -19.85 16.45 9.47
C GLU A 169 -18.45 16.29 8.86
N LYS A 170 -18.37 15.68 7.67
CA LYS A 170 -17.12 15.55 6.90
C LYS A 170 -16.70 16.91 6.34
N ILE A 171 -15.57 17.42 6.82
CA ILE A 171 -14.99 18.71 6.45
C ILE A 171 -13.62 18.51 5.77
N LYS A 172 -13.27 19.43 4.87
CA LYS A 172 -11.90 19.48 4.34
C LYS A 172 -10.93 19.83 5.47
N HIS A 173 -9.73 19.27 5.46
CA HIS A 173 -8.70 19.65 6.43
C HIS A 173 -8.39 21.15 6.35
N GLY A 174 -8.22 21.77 7.51
CA GLY A 174 -7.79 23.16 7.63
C GLY A 174 -8.89 24.22 7.47
N VAL A 175 -10.17 23.82 7.51
CA VAL A 175 -11.32 24.73 7.51
C VAL A 175 -11.43 25.46 8.86
N ALA A 176 -11.58 26.79 8.83
CA ALA A 176 -11.64 27.62 10.04
C ALA A 176 -12.99 27.53 10.78
N VAL A 177 -14.08 27.39 10.04
CA VAL A 177 -15.45 27.35 10.58
C VAL A 177 -16.24 26.24 9.88
N CYS A 178 -16.90 25.39 10.67
CA CYS A 178 -17.75 24.34 10.12
C CYS A 178 -18.95 24.93 9.37
N ARG A 179 -19.21 24.46 8.14
CA ARG A 179 -20.35 24.92 7.33
C ARG A 179 -21.71 24.50 7.92
N SER A 180 -21.78 23.34 8.56
CA SER A 180 -23.05 22.78 9.04
C SER A 180 -23.48 23.35 10.39
N CYS A 181 -22.56 23.45 11.36
CA CYS A 181 -22.89 23.92 12.71
C CYS A 181 -22.31 25.30 13.08
N GLY A 182 -21.47 25.91 12.23
CA GLY A 182 -20.86 27.21 12.51
C GLY A 182 -19.76 27.20 13.59
N ALA A 183 -19.38 26.03 14.11
CA ALA A 183 -18.32 25.94 15.10
C ALA A 183 -16.97 26.43 14.54
N ILE A 184 -16.26 27.25 15.32
CA ILE A 184 -14.89 27.68 15.01
C ILE A 184 -13.94 26.52 15.34
N LEU A 185 -13.37 25.92 14.31
CA LEU A 185 -12.48 24.76 14.40
C LEU A 185 -11.02 25.16 14.54
N ASP A 186 -10.64 26.27 13.89
CA ASP A 186 -9.31 26.85 13.93
C ASP A 186 -9.46 28.34 14.22
N ARG A 187 -9.14 28.73 15.46
CA ARG A 187 -9.29 30.12 15.94
C ARG A 187 -8.31 31.07 15.27
N GLU A 188 -7.11 30.60 14.91
CA GLU A 188 -6.08 31.45 14.29
C GLU A 188 -6.48 31.81 12.87
N LYS A 189 -6.92 30.82 12.09
CA LYS A 189 -7.48 31.07 10.76
C LYS A 189 -8.77 31.88 10.84
N ALA A 190 -9.65 31.59 11.79
CA ALA A 190 -10.87 32.37 11.95
C ALA A 190 -10.56 33.84 12.28
N ALA A 191 -9.54 34.13 13.08
CA ALA A 191 -9.11 35.49 13.38
C ALA A 191 -8.51 36.19 12.16
N GLN A 192 -7.68 35.49 11.36
CA GLN A 192 -7.09 36.01 10.13
C GLN A 192 -8.15 36.47 9.12
N TYR A 193 -9.26 35.73 9.01
CA TYR A 193 -10.37 36.07 8.11
C TYR A 193 -11.49 36.89 8.76
N GLY A 194 -11.30 37.37 10.01
CA GLY A 194 -12.28 38.19 10.71
C GLY A 194 -13.59 37.47 11.09
N LEU A 195 -13.56 36.14 11.15
CA LEU A 195 -14.70 35.26 11.47
C LEU A 195 -14.88 35.05 12.98
N THR A 196 -13.99 35.59 13.81
CA THR A 196 -14.16 35.59 15.27
C THR A 196 -15.02 36.79 15.68
N PRO A 197 -16.03 36.61 16.55
CA PRO A 197 -16.75 37.76 17.09
C PRO A 197 -15.74 38.68 17.79
N LYS A 198 -15.57 39.91 17.27
CA LYS A 198 -14.92 40.98 18.02
C LYS A 198 -15.69 41.09 19.34
N ARG A 199 -15.06 40.78 20.47
CA ARG A 199 -15.60 41.12 21.79
C ARG A 199 -15.93 42.60 21.73
N THR A 200 -17.21 42.92 21.58
CA THR A 200 -17.68 44.29 21.74
C THR A 200 -17.34 44.67 23.16
N ARG A 201 -16.74 45.84 23.30
CA ARG A 201 -16.22 46.49 24.51
C ARG A 201 -17.36 46.82 25.52
N ARG A 202 -18.30 45.90 25.75
CA ARG A 202 -19.46 46.08 26.64
C ARG A 202 -19.36 45.32 27.96
N GLU A 203 -18.30 44.55 28.19
CA GLU A 203 -18.01 43.93 29.51
C GLU A 203 -16.80 44.62 30.17
N ARG A 204 -16.85 45.94 30.26
CA ARG A 204 -15.97 46.71 31.15
C ARG A 204 -16.85 47.68 31.93
N GLY A 205 -17.69 47.13 32.78
CA GLY A 205 -18.68 47.88 33.54
C GLY A 205 -19.45 46.95 34.48
N ASP A 206 -18.73 46.22 35.33
CA ASP A 206 -19.23 45.77 36.63
C ASP A 206 -18.04 45.35 37.50
N ALA A 207 -17.36 46.38 37.99
CA ALA A 207 -16.50 46.30 39.16
C ALA A 207 -16.55 47.67 39.83
N SER A 208 -17.46 47.86 40.80
CA SER A 208 -17.38 48.86 41.89
C SER A 208 -18.56 48.73 42.86
N ALA A 209 -18.36 48.00 43.96
CA ALA A 209 -18.96 48.18 45.30
C ALA A 209 -18.51 46.98 46.16
N GLU A 210 -17.28 46.99 46.68
CA GLU A 210 -16.93 47.32 48.09
C GLU A 210 -17.71 46.45 49.10
N THR A 211 -17.11 45.68 50.01
CA THR A 211 -16.25 46.17 51.10
C THR A 211 -15.51 45.01 51.81
N GLU A 212 -14.35 45.33 52.36
CA GLU A 212 -13.47 44.55 53.24
C GLU A 212 -14.14 43.95 54.49
N VAL A 213 -13.68 42.76 54.94
CA VAL A 213 -13.32 42.50 56.36
C VAL A 213 -12.14 41.52 56.42
N ALA A 214 -11.13 41.90 57.22
CA ALA A 214 -9.84 41.26 57.44
C ALA A 214 -9.88 39.96 58.27
N GLY A 215 -8.87 39.09 58.07
CA GLY A 215 -8.60 37.94 58.96
C GLY A 215 -7.41 37.06 58.54
N LYS A 216 -6.21 37.45 59.01
CA LYS A 216 -4.88 36.80 59.14
C LYS A 216 -4.57 35.35 58.65
N PRO A 217 -3.28 35.06 58.35
CA PRO A 217 -2.81 33.85 57.66
C PRO A 217 -2.20 32.76 58.58
N ALA A 218 -2.24 31.51 58.10
CA ALA A 218 -1.40 30.35 58.45
C ALA A 218 -2.00 29.15 57.68
N ASN A 219 -1.34 28.09 57.24
CA ASN A 219 0.04 27.65 57.05
C ASN A 219 -0.09 26.29 56.31
N GLU A 220 0.93 25.88 55.55
CA GLU A 220 1.31 24.50 55.18
C GLU A 220 0.24 23.40 54.96
N THR A 221 0.26 22.79 53.77
CA THR A 221 0.59 21.36 53.51
C THR A 221 0.29 21.05 52.03
N GLY A 222 1.24 20.44 51.30
CA GLY A 222 1.15 19.04 50.86
C GLY A 222 0.08 18.88 49.77
N GLU A 223 0.35 18.49 48.53
CA GLU A 223 1.00 17.24 48.16
C GLU A 223 1.18 17.22 46.64
N GLN A 224 2.40 16.88 46.20
CA GLN A 224 2.68 16.44 44.84
C GLN A 224 2.11 15.03 44.68
N VAL A 225 1.39 14.75 43.60
CA VAL A 225 1.30 13.38 43.09
C VAL A 225 1.57 13.37 41.59
N GLN A 226 2.78 12.91 41.30
CA GLN A 226 3.22 12.39 40.02
C GLN A 226 2.44 11.10 39.72
N GLY A 227 1.82 11.02 38.54
CA GLY A 227 1.24 9.78 38.01
C GLY A 227 2.12 9.23 36.88
N VAL A 228 3.19 8.53 37.24
CA VAL A 228 3.93 7.63 36.35
C VAL A 228 3.13 6.33 36.23
N GLY A 229 2.89 5.85 35.01
CA GLY A 229 2.23 4.58 34.75
C GLY A 229 2.67 3.99 33.41
N LYS A 230 3.90 3.48 33.39
CA LYS A 230 4.49 2.70 32.29
C LYS A 230 4.18 1.21 32.52
N GLN A 231 3.91 0.49 31.42
CA GLN A 231 4.11 -0.96 31.20
C GLN A 231 3.14 -1.97 31.85
N PRO A 232 3.13 -3.25 31.40
CA PRO A 232 3.32 -3.81 30.05
C PRO A 232 2.26 -4.90 29.70
N ALA A 233 2.39 -5.47 28.50
CA ALA A 233 1.71 -6.69 28.06
C ALA A 233 2.07 -7.93 28.90
N PRO A 234 1.25 -8.99 28.80
CA PRO A 234 1.77 -10.35 28.90
C PRO A 234 1.48 -11.19 27.65
N GLU A 235 2.55 -11.73 27.08
CA GLU A 235 2.59 -13.07 26.51
C GLU A 235 2.03 -14.09 27.51
N ASN A 236 1.26 -15.08 27.04
CA ASN A 236 1.66 -16.48 27.25
C ASN A 236 0.79 -17.52 26.51
N THR A 237 1.52 -18.41 25.82
CA THR A 237 1.38 -19.88 25.74
C THR A 237 0.08 -20.56 25.30
N ASP A 238 0.24 -21.33 24.22
CA ASP A 238 0.07 -22.79 24.17
C ASP A 238 -0.99 -23.43 25.05
N LEU A 239 -1.99 -24.04 24.40
CA LEU A 239 -2.63 -25.27 24.89
C LEU A 239 -3.30 -26.03 23.73
N LYS A 240 -2.66 -27.15 23.38
CA LYS A 240 -3.18 -28.45 22.90
C LYS A 240 -4.08 -28.51 21.66
#